data_AF-A0A3M0IT22-F1
#
_entry.id   AF-A0A3M0IT22-F1
#
_cell.length_a   1.000
_cell.length_b   1.000
_cell.length_c   1.000
_cell.angle_alpha   90.00
_cell.angle_beta   90.00
_cell.angle_gamma   90.00
#
_symmetry.space_group_name_H-M   'P 1'
#
loop_
_entity.id
_entity.type
_entity.pdbx_description
1 polymer ?
#
loop_
_entity_poly.entity_id
_entity_poly.type
_entity_poly.pdbx_seq_one_letter_code
_entity_poly.pdbx_strand_id
1 'polypeptide(L)'
;MEAGGRLQEPALNEIMGQLRQELRKAKDDHNMAIGAISSLQRQMEIQESELRRIRAEKELLQKQLREREAQLQAVSDKFCSMTEEQRQEETVVMMEEENRNLHQVVTQQESQLAEQSKIISELQGTVNQLRAEVVNTRLHLLEQKQAQKEIQSQADELQHTALQTRVALEQITNKLSSLFYPKFERYRNKIIQAVFSVEGSQEPPGELTDNEVLEAMQSMFEDAALSAQA
;
A
#
# COMPACT_ATOMS: atom_id res chain seq x y z
N MET A 1 15.94 -56.59 162.21
CA MET A 1 17.17 -56.98 161.50
C MET A 1 16.73 -57.47 160.12
N GLU A 2 16.40 -56.57 159.19
CA GLU A 2 17.32 -55.79 158.34
C GLU A 2 18.34 -56.65 157.58
N ALA A 3 18.00 -57.00 156.34
CA ALA A 3 18.88 -57.15 155.18
C ALA A 3 17.94 -57.57 154.02
N GLY A 4 17.66 -56.81 152.98
CA GLY A 4 18.30 -55.63 152.44
C GLY A 4 17.92 -55.65 150.96
N GLY A 5 16.76 -55.08 150.62
CA GLY A 5 16.28 -54.90 149.25
C GLY A 5 17.10 -53.89 148.45
N ARG A 6 18.42 -54.08 148.38
CA ARG A 6 19.39 -53.20 147.70
C ARG A 6 20.22 -53.95 146.67
N LEU A 7 19.61 -54.63 145.70
CA LEU A 7 20.36 -55.15 144.54
C LEU A 7 19.64 -54.99 143.19
N GLN A 8 18.48 -54.31 143.13
CA GLN A 8 17.75 -54.08 141.86
C GLN A 8 17.69 -52.59 141.44
N GLU A 9 17.97 -51.65 142.35
CA GLU A 9 18.06 -50.19 142.08
C GLU A 9 19.18 -49.75 141.12
N PRO A 10 20.43 -50.29 141.16
CA PRO A 10 21.49 -49.77 140.30
C PRO A 10 21.31 -50.14 138.82
N ALA A 11 20.87 -51.37 138.52
CA ALA A 11 20.63 -51.81 137.15
C ALA A 11 19.43 -51.11 136.49
N LEU A 12 18.37 -50.83 137.26
CA LEU A 12 17.20 -50.10 136.77
C LEU A 12 17.53 -48.62 136.48
N ASN A 13 18.38 -48.00 137.31
CA ASN A 13 18.87 -46.64 137.10
C ASN A 13 19.80 -46.52 135.88
N GLU A 14 20.63 -47.53 135.61
CA GLU A 14 21.49 -47.57 134.43
C GLU A 14 20.67 -47.69 133.13
N ILE A 15 19.66 -48.58 133.11
CA ILE A 15 18.72 -48.74 131.98
C ILE A 15 17.92 -47.45 131.75
N MET A 16 17.41 -46.80 132.81
CA MET A 16 16.73 -45.50 132.67
C MET A 16 17.67 -44.39 132.15
N GLY A 17 18.95 -44.41 132.54
CA GLY A 17 19.97 -43.50 132.02
C GLY A 17 20.21 -43.67 130.53
N GLN A 18 20.38 -44.92 130.07
CA GLN A 18 20.52 -45.27 128.66
C GLN A 18 19.27 -44.87 127.86
N LEU A 19 18.08 -45.19 128.37
CA LEU A 19 16.81 -44.85 127.70
C LEU A 19 16.63 -43.32 127.54
N ARG A 20 17.03 -42.53 128.54
CA ARG A 20 17.01 -41.05 128.45
C ARG A 20 18.02 -40.52 127.43
N GLN A 21 19.18 -41.16 127.30
CA GLN A 21 20.19 -40.77 126.33
C GLN A 21 19.74 -41.11 124.91
N GLU A 22 19.17 -42.29 124.69
CA GLU A 22 18.60 -42.70 123.39
C GLU A 22 17.42 -41.80 123.01
N LEU A 23 16.53 -41.47 123.96
CA LEU A 23 15.44 -40.52 123.71
C LEU A 23 15.96 -39.13 123.32
N ARG A 24 17.07 -38.69 123.93
CA ARG A 24 17.69 -37.40 123.58
C ARG A 24 18.30 -37.44 122.17
N LYS A 25 19.04 -38.50 121.83
CA LYS A 25 19.57 -38.69 120.47
C LYS A 25 18.45 -38.71 119.43
N ALA A 26 17.41 -39.53 119.66
CA ALA A 26 16.25 -39.60 118.77
C ALA A 26 15.55 -38.24 118.60
N LYS A 27 15.48 -37.43 119.67
CA LYS A 27 14.93 -36.07 119.60
C LYS A 27 15.80 -35.11 118.80
N ASP A 28 17.12 -35.17 118.99
CA ASP A 28 18.07 -34.33 118.25
C ASP A 28 18.09 -34.71 116.75
N ASP A 29 18.07 -36.00 116.44
CA ASP A 29 17.94 -36.54 115.09
C ASP A 29 16.61 -36.12 114.45
N HIS A 30 15.51 -36.17 115.20
CA HIS A 30 14.20 -35.70 114.74
C HIS A 30 14.19 -34.21 114.43
N ASN A 31 14.79 -33.37 115.29
CA ASN A 31 14.91 -31.93 115.05
C ASN A 31 15.79 -31.64 113.81
N MET A 32 16.89 -32.37 113.63
CA MET A 32 17.73 -32.28 112.44
C MET A 32 16.98 -32.69 111.18
N ALA A 33 16.19 -33.77 111.24
CA ALA A 33 15.34 -34.21 110.13
C ALA A 33 14.29 -33.15 109.77
N ILE A 34 13.64 -32.53 110.74
CA ILE A 34 12.70 -31.41 110.50
C ILE A 34 13.40 -30.24 109.80
N GLY A 35 14.62 -29.86 110.24
CA GLY A 35 15.40 -28.80 109.61
C GLY A 35 15.77 -29.11 108.16
N ALA A 36 16.21 -30.35 107.89
CA ALA A 36 16.52 -30.83 106.55
C ALA A 36 15.27 -30.82 105.64
N ILE A 37 14.14 -31.30 106.14
CA ILE A 37 12.86 -31.28 105.42
C ILE A 37 12.45 -29.84 105.09
N SER A 38 12.54 -28.92 106.06
CA SER A 38 12.17 -27.50 105.85
C SER A 38 13.06 -26.83 104.81
N SER A 39 14.37 -27.11 104.81
CA SER A 39 15.31 -26.59 103.82
C SER A 39 15.03 -27.14 102.41
N LEU A 40 14.77 -28.45 102.30
CA LEU A 40 14.43 -29.08 101.02
C LEU A 40 13.09 -28.57 100.47
N GLN A 41 12.08 -28.35 101.33
CA GLN A 41 10.80 -27.75 100.93
C GLN A 41 11.00 -26.35 100.35
N ARG A 42 11.78 -25.49 101.02
CA ARG A 42 12.09 -24.15 100.50
C ARG A 42 12.81 -24.22 99.15
N GLN A 43 13.77 -25.13 98.99
CA GLN A 43 14.48 -25.29 97.73
C GLN A 43 13.55 -25.76 96.60
N MET A 44 12.63 -26.67 96.91
CA MET A 44 11.60 -27.15 95.99
C MET A 44 10.67 -26.02 95.54
N GLU A 45 10.21 -25.17 96.46
CA GLU A 45 9.37 -24.00 96.13
C GLU A 45 10.09 -23.01 95.19
N ILE A 46 11.37 -22.75 95.43
CA ILE A 46 12.19 -21.90 94.55
C ILE A 46 12.26 -22.50 93.15
N GLN A 47 12.61 -23.79 93.04
CA GLN A 47 12.70 -24.48 91.75
C GLN A 47 11.36 -24.54 91.01
N GLU A 48 10.25 -24.74 91.73
CA GLU A 48 8.92 -24.71 91.14
C GLU A 48 8.55 -23.32 90.59
N SER A 49 8.96 -22.26 91.29
CA SER A 49 8.74 -20.88 90.82
C SER A 49 9.56 -20.58 89.56
N GLU A 50 10.81 -21.04 89.50
CA GLU A 50 11.68 -20.92 88.33
C GLU A 50 11.13 -21.71 87.15
N LEU A 51 10.66 -22.94 87.38
CA LEU A 51 10.01 -23.77 86.36
C LEU A 51 8.76 -23.09 85.81
N ARG A 52 7.93 -22.49 86.68
CA ARG A 52 6.76 -21.71 86.25
C ARG A 52 7.16 -20.52 85.38
N ARG A 53 8.20 -19.77 85.77
CA ARG A 53 8.72 -18.64 84.99
C ARG A 53 9.22 -19.07 83.61
N ILE A 54 10.04 -20.13 83.54
CA ILE A 54 10.60 -20.66 82.29
C ILE A 54 9.48 -21.18 81.37
N ARG A 55 8.44 -21.82 81.92
CA ARG A 55 7.28 -22.26 81.12
C ARG A 55 6.54 -21.08 80.50
N ALA A 56 6.29 -20.01 81.26
CA ALA A 56 5.64 -18.82 80.73
C ALA A 56 6.48 -18.13 79.64
N GLU A 57 7.81 -18.04 79.84
CA GLU A 57 8.74 -17.49 78.86
C GLU A 57 8.76 -18.33 77.56
N LYS A 58 8.78 -19.66 77.69
CA LYS A 58 8.68 -20.58 76.55
C LYS A 58 7.37 -20.38 75.78
N GLU A 59 6.23 -20.27 76.46
CA GLU A 59 4.93 -20.06 75.83
C GLU A 59 4.88 -18.72 75.07
N LEU A 60 5.44 -17.66 75.66
CA LEU A 60 5.55 -16.35 75.01
C LEU A 60 6.42 -16.41 73.76
N LEU A 61 7.60 -17.01 73.85
CA LEU A 61 8.51 -17.17 72.71
C LEU A 61 7.90 -18.03 71.60
N GLN A 62 7.18 -19.10 71.96
CA GLN A 62 6.45 -19.91 70.99
C GLN A 62 5.36 -19.11 70.27
N LYS A 63 4.64 -18.24 70.99
CA LYS A 63 3.64 -17.36 70.37
C LYS A 63 4.29 -16.36 69.41
N GLN A 64 5.39 -15.73 69.83
CA GLN A 64 6.14 -14.80 68.99
C GLN A 64 6.70 -15.48 67.74
N LEU A 65 7.21 -16.72 67.87
CA LEU A 65 7.70 -17.48 66.72
C LEU A 65 6.60 -17.72 65.69
N ARG A 66 5.41 -18.17 66.12
CA ARG A 66 4.26 -18.37 65.23
C ARG A 66 3.81 -17.08 64.54
N GLU A 67 3.79 -15.96 65.28
CA GLU A 67 3.46 -14.66 64.70
C GLU A 67 4.49 -14.23 63.65
N ARG A 68 5.78 -14.47 63.89
CA ARG A 68 6.85 -14.17 62.94
C ARG A 68 6.80 -15.09 61.72
N GLU A 69 6.52 -16.37 61.89
CA GLU A 69 6.29 -17.31 60.78
C GLU A 69 5.14 -16.85 59.89
N ALA A 70 4.01 -16.45 60.49
CA ALA A 70 2.86 -15.93 59.75
C ALA A 70 3.19 -14.63 59.00
N GLN A 71 3.93 -13.72 59.62
CA GLN A 71 4.38 -12.48 58.97
C GLN A 71 5.34 -12.76 57.81
N LEU A 72 6.29 -13.67 57.98
CA LEU A 72 7.22 -14.06 56.91
C LEU A 72 6.48 -14.70 55.74
N GLN A 73 5.51 -15.57 56.00
CA GLN A 73 4.69 -16.15 54.94
C GLN A 73 3.93 -15.07 54.17
N ALA A 74 3.26 -14.14 54.87
CA ALA A 74 2.53 -13.05 54.24
C ALA A 74 3.42 -12.13 53.38
N VAL A 75 4.64 -11.84 53.84
CA VAL A 75 5.63 -11.08 53.06
C VAL A 75 6.08 -11.86 51.84
N SER A 76 6.31 -13.18 51.98
CA SER A 76 6.70 -14.04 50.88
C SER A 76 5.61 -14.11 49.80
N ASP A 77 4.34 -14.27 50.20
CA ASP A 77 3.20 -14.29 49.29
C ASP A 77 3.06 -12.96 48.54
N LYS A 78 3.25 -11.83 49.24
CA LYS A 78 3.24 -10.49 48.63
C LYS A 78 4.39 -10.29 47.64
N PHE A 79 5.58 -10.79 47.94
CA PHE A 79 6.71 -10.71 47.03
C PHE A 79 6.46 -11.54 45.76
N CYS A 80 5.88 -12.73 45.90
CA CYS A 80 5.45 -13.55 44.76
C CYS A 80 4.40 -12.84 43.91
N SER A 81 3.38 -12.23 44.52
CA SER A 81 2.34 -11.52 43.78
C SER A 81 2.88 -10.29 43.05
N MET A 82 3.74 -9.49 43.68
CA MET A 82 4.38 -8.33 43.05
C MET A 82 5.26 -8.73 41.87
N THR A 83 5.99 -9.84 42.00
CA THR A 83 6.83 -10.36 40.91
C THR A 83 5.99 -10.80 39.72
N GLU A 84 4.85 -11.47 39.97
CA GLU A 84 3.93 -11.89 38.92
C GLU A 84 3.21 -10.70 38.26
N GLU A 85 2.81 -9.69 39.05
CA GLU A 85 2.22 -8.45 38.55
C GLU A 85 3.20 -7.70 37.64
N GLN A 86 4.47 -7.57 38.04
CA GLN A 86 5.52 -6.98 37.20
C GLN A 86 5.69 -7.75 35.88
N ARG A 87 5.70 -9.09 35.94
CA ARG A 87 5.78 -9.93 34.73
C ARG A 87 4.58 -9.69 33.80
N GLN A 88 3.39 -9.51 34.35
CA GLN A 88 2.19 -9.19 33.57
C GLN A 88 2.27 -7.80 32.96
N GLU A 89 2.72 -6.80 33.70
CA GLU A 89 2.92 -5.44 33.21
C GLU A 89 3.92 -5.40 32.03
N GLU A 90 5.05 -6.11 32.14
CA GLU A 90 6.01 -6.26 31.04
C GLU A 90 5.37 -6.87 29.79
N THR A 91 4.51 -7.89 29.94
CA THR A 91 3.79 -8.48 28.80
C THR A 91 2.79 -7.51 28.18
N VAL A 92 2.11 -6.67 28.98
CA VAL A 92 1.18 -5.66 28.49
C VAL A 92 1.93 -4.60 27.69
N VAL A 93 3.06 -4.09 28.19
CA VAL A 93 3.90 -3.12 27.48
C VAL A 93 4.34 -3.66 26.11
N MET A 94 4.82 -4.90 26.07
CA MET A 94 5.20 -5.56 24.81
C MET A 94 4.02 -5.67 23.83
N MET A 95 2.81 -6.00 24.32
CA MET A 95 1.60 -6.06 23.50
C MET A 95 1.18 -4.68 22.99
N GLU A 96 1.28 -3.63 23.81
CA GLU A 96 0.98 -2.26 23.41
C GLU A 96 1.93 -1.75 22.32
N GLU A 97 3.23 -2.07 22.42
CA GLU A 97 4.23 -1.77 21.39
C GLU A 97 3.90 -2.49 20.08
N GLU A 98 3.60 -3.78 20.12
CA GLU A 98 3.19 -4.55 18.94
C GLU A 98 1.91 -3.97 18.31
N ASN A 99 0.91 -3.63 19.12
CA ASN A 99 -0.34 -3.05 18.65
C ASN A 99 -0.11 -1.69 17.96
N ARG A 100 0.75 -0.85 18.52
CA ARG A 100 1.17 0.42 17.88
C ARG A 100 1.85 0.18 16.53
N ASN A 101 2.76 -0.79 16.46
CA ASN A 101 3.44 -1.13 15.21
C ASN A 101 2.46 -1.65 14.15
N LEU A 102 1.50 -2.49 14.54
CA LEU A 102 0.44 -2.98 13.67
C LEU A 102 -0.43 -1.83 13.15
N HIS A 103 -0.84 -0.89 14.01
CA HIS A 103 -1.57 0.30 13.58
C HIS A 103 -0.79 1.14 12.57
N GLN A 104 0.52 1.31 12.78
CA GLN A 104 1.37 2.00 11.81
C GLN A 104 1.40 1.29 10.46
N VAL A 105 1.53 -0.04 10.44
CA VAL A 105 1.51 -0.83 9.20
C VAL A 105 0.14 -0.71 8.49
N VAL A 106 -0.95 -0.82 9.24
CA VAL A 106 -2.32 -0.70 8.70
C VAL A 106 -2.51 0.68 8.05
N THR A 107 -2.16 1.76 8.75
CA THR A 107 -2.30 3.12 8.18
C THR A 107 -1.44 3.33 6.93
N GLN A 108 -0.24 2.75 6.88
CA GLN A 108 0.60 2.80 5.69
C GLN A 108 -0.02 2.03 4.52
N GLN A 109 -0.56 0.84 4.78
CA GLN A 109 -1.25 0.03 3.76
C GLN A 109 -2.52 0.72 3.24
N GLU A 110 -3.31 1.34 4.11
CA GLU A 110 -4.49 2.12 3.73
C GLU A 110 -4.12 3.30 2.83
N SER A 111 -3.04 4.02 3.15
CA SER A 111 -2.53 5.10 2.30
C SER A 111 -2.09 4.59 0.92
N GLN A 112 -1.38 3.46 0.85
CA GLN A 112 -0.95 2.85 -0.41
C GLN A 112 -2.15 2.38 -1.24
N LEU A 113 -3.16 1.79 -0.61
CA LEU A 113 -4.40 1.37 -1.28
C LEU A 113 -5.17 2.57 -1.84
N ALA A 114 -5.22 3.69 -1.11
CA ALA A 114 -5.85 4.92 -1.58
C ALA A 114 -5.12 5.49 -2.81
N GLU A 115 -3.78 5.49 -2.80
CA GLU A 115 -2.96 5.93 -3.93
C GLU A 115 -3.17 5.03 -5.17
N GLN A 116 -3.15 3.70 -4.99
CA GLN A 116 -3.44 2.76 -6.07
C GLN A 116 -4.85 2.95 -6.63
N SER A 117 -5.85 3.17 -5.78
CA SER A 117 -7.23 3.42 -6.20
C SER A 117 -7.35 4.70 -7.04
N LYS A 118 -6.59 5.73 -6.70
CA LYS A 118 -6.51 6.96 -7.49
C LYS A 118 -5.91 6.69 -8.87
N ILE A 119 -4.79 5.97 -8.94
CA ILE A 119 -4.14 5.60 -10.21
C ILE A 119 -5.09 4.77 -11.08
N ILE A 120 -5.80 3.81 -10.50
CA ILE A 120 -6.81 3.01 -11.22
C ILE A 120 -7.91 3.91 -11.80
N SER A 121 -8.39 4.88 -11.03
CA SER A 121 -9.42 5.82 -11.48
C SER A 121 -8.93 6.72 -12.62
N GLU A 122 -7.69 7.21 -12.54
CA GLU A 122 -7.05 7.99 -13.60
C GLU A 122 -6.89 7.16 -14.89
N LEU A 123 -6.38 5.92 -14.78
CA LEU A 123 -6.25 5.00 -15.91
C LEU A 123 -7.60 4.66 -16.54
N GLN A 124 -8.64 4.42 -15.74
CA GLN A 124 -10.00 4.22 -16.24
C GLN A 124 -10.52 5.45 -17.00
N GLY A 125 -10.22 6.65 -16.50
CA GLY A 125 -10.51 7.91 -17.18
C GLY A 125 -9.86 7.98 -18.56
N THR A 126 -8.55 7.71 -18.64
CA THR A 126 -7.80 7.68 -19.89
C THR A 126 -8.32 6.62 -20.87
N VAL A 127 -8.65 5.42 -20.38
CA VAL A 127 -9.24 4.35 -21.21
C VAL A 127 -10.57 4.81 -21.81
N ASN A 128 -11.42 5.49 -21.04
CA ASN A 128 -12.69 6.00 -21.54
C ASN A 128 -12.51 7.10 -22.59
N GLN A 129 -11.54 8.01 -22.38
CA GLN A 129 -11.19 9.04 -23.37
C GLN A 129 -10.71 8.43 -24.68
N LEU A 130 -9.75 7.50 -24.62
CA LEU A 130 -9.22 6.82 -25.80
C LEU A 130 -10.31 6.02 -26.55
N ARG A 131 -11.24 5.38 -25.82
CA ARG A 131 -12.39 4.70 -26.44
C ARG A 131 -13.28 5.68 -27.20
N ALA A 132 -13.56 6.85 -26.64
CA ALA A 132 -14.35 7.88 -27.30
C ALA A 132 -13.64 8.42 -28.55
N GLU A 133 -12.32 8.66 -28.47
CA GLU A 133 -11.50 9.08 -29.61
C GLU A 133 -11.49 8.05 -30.74
N VAL A 134 -11.38 6.76 -30.42
CA VAL A 134 -11.43 5.67 -31.42
C VAL A 134 -12.78 5.65 -32.14
N VAL A 135 -13.88 5.80 -31.40
CA VAL A 135 -15.23 5.87 -31.99
C VAL A 135 -15.35 7.08 -32.91
N ASN A 136 -14.90 8.25 -32.46
CA ASN A 136 -14.99 9.47 -33.24
C ASN A 136 -14.13 9.42 -34.50
N THR A 137 -12.89 8.92 -34.39
CA THR A 137 -12.00 8.71 -35.54
C THR A 137 -12.62 7.76 -36.56
N ARG A 138 -13.28 6.70 -36.09
CA ARG A 138 -13.97 5.75 -36.99
C ARG A 138 -15.16 6.38 -37.71
N LEU A 139 -15.89 7.26 -37.04
CA LEU A 139 -17.00 8.02 -37.64
C LEU A 139 -16.48 8.96 -38.73
N HIS A 140 -15.45 9.76 -38.44
CA HIS A 140 -14.83 10.64 -39.43
C HIS A 140 -14.25 9.89 -40.62
N LEU A 141 -13.65 8.71 -40.41
CA LEU A 141 -13.16 7.88 -41.52
C LEU A 141 -14.29 7.42 -42.45
N LEU A 142 -15.46 7.09 -41.88
CA LEU A 142 -16.65 6.72 -42.67
C LEU A 142 -17.17 7.90 -43.49
N GLU A 143 -17.28 9.08 -42.87
CA GLU A 143 -17.68 10.33 -43.55
C GLU A 143 -16.73 10.67 -44.69
N GLN A 144 -15.42 10.63 -44.44
CA GLN A 144 -14.40 10.90 -45.45
C GLN A 144 -14.47 9.90 -46.62
N LYS A 145 -14.66 8.61 -46.33
CA LYS A 145 -14.80 7.57 -47.36
C LYS A 145 -16.05 7.80 -48.22
N GLN A 146 -17.14 8.28 -47.63
CA GLN A 146 -18.35 8.60 -48.37
C GLN A 146 -18.15 9.83 -49.27
N ALA A 147 -17.57 10.91 -48.74
CA ALA A 147 -17.22 12.10 -49.52
C ALA A 147 -16.27 11.77 -50.69
N GLN A 148 -15.29 10.89 -50.46
CA GLN A 148 -14.37 10.45 -51.52
C GLN A 148 -15.11 9.72 -52.66
N LYS A 149 -16.09 8.86 -52.35
CA LYS A 149 -16.89 8.19 -53.39
C LYS A 149 -17.72 9.17 -54.20
N GLU A 150 -18.30 10.18 -53.54
CA GLU A 150 -19.09 11.21 -54.20
C GLU A 150 -18.23 12.05 -55.15
N ILE A 151 -17.04 12.48 -54.70
CA ILE A 151 -16.08 13.19 -55.54
C ILE A 151 -15.64 12.32 -56.73
N GLN A 152 -15.37 11.03 -56.51
CA GLN A 152 -15.00 10.13 -57.60
C GLN A 152 -16.12 9.98 -58.63
N SER A 153 -17.37 9.82 -58.19
CA SER A 153 -18.54 9.76 -59.09
C SER A 153 -18.68 11.03 -59.91
N GLN A 154 -18.53 12.20 -59.27
CA GLN A 154 -18.58 13.49 -59.96
C GLN A 154 -17.43 13.66 -60.96
N ALA A 155 -16.22 13.20 -60.62
CA ALA A 155 -15.08 13.22 -61.53
C ALA A 155 -15.31 12.33 -62.75
N ASP A 156 -15.86 11.13 -62.56
CA ASP A 156 -16.18 10.20 -63.66
C ASP A 156 -17.26 10.79 -64.59
N GLU A 157 -18.30 11.41 -64.02
CA GLU A 157 -19.35 12.12 -64.77
C GLU A 157 -18.79 13.31 -65.56
N LEU A 158 -17.93 14.12 -64.94
CA LEU A 158 -17.25 15.24 -65.60
C LEU A 158 -16.33 14.75 -66.73
N GLN A 159 -15.61 13.66 -66.53
CA GLN A 159 -14.75 13.08 -67.56
C GLN A 159 -15.58 12.58 -68.76
N HIS A 160 -16.70 11.91 -68.50
CA HIS A 160 -17.60 11.43 -69.55
C HIS A 160 -18.22 12.58 -70.34
N THR A 161 -18.73 13.62 -69.66
CA THR A 161 -19.30 14.81 -70.32
C THR A 161 -18.26 15.60 -71.11
N ALA A 162 -17.03 15.70 -70.61
CA ALA A 162 -15.92 16.32 -71.34
C ALA A 162 -15.59 15.55 -72.63
N LEU A 163 -15.52 14.21 -72.58
CA LEU A 163 -15.29 13.37 -73.75
C LEU A 163 -16.42 13.51 -74.79
N GLN A 164 -17.69 13.48 -74.34
CA GLN A 164 -18.84 13.69 -75.23
C GLN A 164 -18.79 15.05 -75.93
N THR A 165 -18.46 16.12 -75.18
CA THR A 165 -18.31 17.47 -75.73
C THR A 165 -17.18 17.51 -76.76
N ARG A 166 -16.05 16.85 -76.49
CA ARG A 166 -14.93 16.76 -77.43
C ARG A 166 -15.33 16.07 -78.73
N VAL A 167 -16.04 14.95 -78.66
CA VAL A 167 -16.55 14.23 -79.84
C VAL A 167 -17.51 15.10 -80.65
N ALA A 168 -18.41 15.83 -79.99
CA ALA A 168 -19.33 16.75 -80.67
C ALA A 168 -18.58 17.89 -81.39
N LEU A 169 -17.53 18.44 -80.78
CA LEU A 169 -16.68 19.46 -81.40
C LEU A 169 -15.88 18.92 -82.60
N GLU A 170 -15.35 17.70 -82.51
CA GLU A 170 -14.69 17.02 -83.64
C GLU A 170 -15.66 16.81 -84.81
N GLN A 171 -16.91 16.40 -84.54
CA GLN A 171 -17.95 16.25 -85.57
C GLN A 171 -18.29 17.59 -86.25
N ILE A 172 -18.44 18.67 -85.48
CA ILE A 172 -18.71 20.00 -86.03
C ILE A 172 -17.53 20.48 -86.88
N THR A 173 -16.31 20.33 -86.39
CA THR A 173 -15.08 20.70 -87.13
C THR A 173 -14.97 19.93 -88.44
N ASN A 174 -15.19 18.60 -88.41
CA ASN A 174 -15.19 17.77 -89.62
C ASN A 174 -16.27 18.20 -90.62
N LYS A 175 -17.47 18.51 -90.12
CA LYS A 175 -18.57 19.00 -90.95
C LYS A 175 -18.27 20.36 -91.56
N LEU A 176 -17.66 21.28 -90.82
CA LEU A 176 -17.21 22.58 -91.32
C LEU A 176 -16.13 22.42 -92.38
N SER A 177 -15.11 21.60 -92.12
CA SER A 177 -14.06 21.30 -93.10
C SER A 177 -14.67 20.72 -94.37
N SER A 178 -15.56 19.72 -94.28
CA SER A 178 -16.22 19.12 -95.45
C SER A 178 -17.11 20.11 -96.23
N LEU A 179 -17.85 21.00 -95.56
CA LEU A 179 -18.78 21.92 -96.22
C LEU A 179 -18.11 23.18 -96.79
N PHE A 180 -17.08 23.69 -96.13
CA PHE A 180 -16.47 24.98 -96.46
C PHE A 180 -15.12 24.83 -97.16
N TYR A 181 -14.30 23.84 -96.81
CA TYR A 181 -12.97 23.66 -97.41
C TYR A 181 -13.02 23.54 -98.95
N PRO A 182 -13.94 22.77 -99.57
CA PRO A 182 -14.01 22.71 -101.03
C PRO A 182 -14.44 24.03 -101.67
N LYS A 183 -15.25 24.83 -100.98
CA LYS A 183 -15.66 26.16 -101.46
C LYS A 183 -14.50 27.14 -101.35
N PHE A 184 -13.79 27.10 -100.23
CA PHE A 184 -12.59 27.90 -100.00
C PHE A 184 -11.51 27.57 -101.04
N GLU A 185 -11.21 26.28 -101.24
CA GLU A 185 -10.27 25.83 -102.27
C GLU A 185 -10.69 26.24 -103.68
N ARG A 186 -11.99 26.21 -104.01
CA ARG A 186 -12.47 26.74 -105.30
C ARG A 186 -12.22 28.24 -105.44
N TYR A 187 -12.48 29.03 -104.41
CA TYR A 187 -12.19 30.48 -104.44
C TYR A 187 -10.70 30.74 -104.53
N ARG A 188 -9.90 30.02 -103.74
CA ARG A 188 -8.44 30.05 -103.77
C ARG A 188 -7.90 29.77 -105.17
N ASN A 189 -8.34 28.70 -105.82
CA ASN A 189 -7.94 28.36 -107.18
C ASN A 189 -8.35 29.42 -108.21
N LYS A 190 -9.53 30.04 -108.05
CA LYS A 190 -9.94 31.17 -108.91
C LYS A 190 -9.03 32.39 -108.72
N ILE A 191 -8.62 32.69 -107.49
CA ILE A 191 -7.67 33.77 -107.19
C ILE A 191 -6.32 33.45 -107.83
N ILE A 192 -5.78 32.25 -107.61
CA ILE A 192 -4.52 31.80 -108.23
C ILE A 192 -4.60 31.92 -109.77
N GLN A 193 -5.68 31.46 -110.39
CA GLN A 193 -5.86 31.61 -111.83
C GLN A 193 -5.89 33.08 -112.26
N ALA A 194 -6.66 33.93 -111.57
CA ALA A 194 -6.72 35.35 -111.90
C ALA A 194 -5.37 36.06 -111.74
N VAL A 195 -4.56 35.62 -110.76
CA VAL A 195 -3.23 36.16 -110.51
C VAL A 195 -2.24 35.72 -111.60
N PHE A 196 -2.17 34.41 -111.88
CA PHE A 196 -1.12 33.88 -112.75
C PHE A 196 -1.52 33.71 -114.23
N SER A 197 -2.73 34.11 -114.64
CA SER A 197 -3.17 34.08 -116.06
C SER A 197 -3.10 35.43 -116.77
N VAL A 198 -2.52 36.46 -116.15
CA VAL A 198 -2.28 37.77 -116.78
C VAL A 198 -1.06 37.67 -117.72
N GLU A 199 -1.13 38.27 -118.91
CA GLU A 199 -0.04 38.27 -119.90
C GLU A 199 1.24 38.86 -119.29
N GLY A 200 2.26 38.00 -119.11
CA GLY A 200 3.55 38.37 -118.52
C GLY A 200 3.85 37.72 -117.16
N SER A 201 2.88 37.11 -116.49
CA SER A 201 3.08 36.45 -115.19
C SER A 201 3.74 35.07 -115.34
N GLN A 202 4.76 34.79 -114.51
CA GLN A 202 5.43 33.48 -114.46
C GLN A 202 4.52 32.42 -113.81
N GLU A 203 4.43 31.24 -114.43
CA GLU A 203 3.67 30.12 -113.89
C GLU A 203 4.31 29.63 -112.56
N PRO A 204 3.52 29.42 -111.49
CA PRO A 204 4.08 29.15 -110.17
C PRO A 204 4.77 27.76 -110.10
N PRO A 205 5.88 27.63 -109.35
CA PRO A 205 6.75 26.45 -109.38
C PRO A 205 6.26 25.26 -108.52
N GLY A 206 5.06 25.31 -107.93
CA GLY A 206 4.54 24.23 -107.08
C GLY A 206 3.29 24.59 -106.28
N GLU A 207 3.02 23.83 -105.22
CA GLU A 207 1.91 24.08 -104.28
C GLU A 207 2.18 25.37 -103.48
N LEU A 208 1.50 26.46 -103.86
CA LEU A 208 1.59 27.76 -103.19
C LEU A 208 0.94 27.69 -101.81
N THR A 209 1.46 28.42 -100.83
CA THR A 209 0.80 28.64 -99.53
C THR A 209 -0.17 29.82 -99.60
N ASP A 210 -1.14 29.91 -98.68
CA ASP A 210 -2.12 31.03 -98.66
C ASP A 210 -1.44 32.40 -98.56
N ASN A 211 -0.33 32.49 -97.82
CA ASN A 211 0.45 33.72 -97.73
C ASN A 211 1.14 34.06 -99.05
N GLU A 212 1.70 33.07 -99.74
CA GLU A 212 2.36 33.28 -101.04
C GLU A 212 1.37 33.72 -102.13
N VAL A 213 0.14 33.17 -102.13
CA VAL A 213 -0.92 33.61 -103.03
C VAL A 213 -1.32 35.06 -102.75
N LEU A 214 -1.40 35.45 -101.47
CA LEU A 214 -1.70 36.83 -101.07
C LEU A 214 -0.59 37.81 -101.45
N GLU A 215 0.67 37.45 -101.23
CA GLU A 215 1.83 38.25 -101.64
C GLU A 215 1.89 38.43 -103.16
N ALA A 216 1.65 37.36 -103.93
CA ALA A 216 1.58 37.44 -105.39
C ALA A 216 0.42 38.33 -105.88
N MET A 217 -0.75 38.22 -105.23
CA MET A 217 -1.90 39.07 -105.55
C MET A 217 -1.62 40.55 -105.23
N GLN A 218 -0.91 40.85 -104.13
CA GLN A 218 -0.48 42.20 -103.77
C GLN A 218 0.53 42.76 -104.79
N SER A 219 1.56 41.98 -105.14
CA SER A 219 2.56 42.35 -106.15
C SER A 219 1.90 42.70 -107.48
N MET A 220 0.91 41.91 -107.92
CA MET A 220 0.18 42.23 -109.14
C MET A 220 -0.62 43.52 -109.09
N PHE A 221 -1.22 43.85 -107.95
CA PHE A 221 -1.90 45.13 -107.81
C PHE A 221 -0.91 46.29 -107.82
N GLU A 222 0.27 46.11 -107.24
CA GLU A 222 1.37 47.09 -107.31
C GLU A 222 1.90 47.24 -108.75
N ASP A 223 2.11 46.14 -109.48
CA ASP A 223 2.57 46.13 -110.87
C ASP A 223 1.53 46.72 -111.84
N ALA A 224 0.25 46.45 -111.62
CA ALA A 224 -0.86 47.05 -112.37
C ALA A 224 -1.00 48.55 -112.07
N ALA A 225 -0.75 48.98 -110.82
CA ALA A 225 -0.74 50.39 -110.44
C ALA A 225 0.45 51.16 -111.04
N LEU A 226 1.62 50.51 -111.14
CA LEU A 226 2.80 51.05 -111.82
C LEU A 226 2.60 51.13 -113.34
N SER A 227 1.93 50.14 -113.94
CA SER A 227 1.60 50.12 -115.38
C SER A 227 0.49 51.11 -115.76
N ALA A 228 -0.34 51.54 -114.82
CA ALA A 228 -1.36 52.59 -115.03
C ALA A 228 -0.84 54.03 -114.84
N GLN A 229 0.43 54.20 -114.42
CA GLN A 229 1.11 55.49 -114.23
C GLN A 229 2.19 55.79 -115.29
N ALA A 230 2.37 54.92 -116.28
CA ALA A 230 3.25 55.09 -117.45
C ALA A 230 2.43 55.32 -118.74
#